data_AF-A0AA90U0U8-F1
#
_entry.id   AF-A0AA90U0U8-F1
#
_cell.length_a   1.000
_cell.length_b   1.000
_cell.length_c   1.000
_cell.angle_alpha   90.00
_cell.angle_beta   90.00
_cell.angle_gamma   90.00
#
_symmetry.space_group_name_H-M   'P 1'
#
loop_
_entity.id
_entity.type
_entity.pdbx_description
1 polymer ?
#
loop_
_entity_poly.entity_id
_entity_poly.type
_entity_poly.pdbx_seq_one_letter_code
_entity_poly.pdbx_strand_id
1 'polypeptide(L)'
;MKDYSSMSEEEQIELVTNDPYDIKNIKNPSEQVKLTAVRINGGPIKYIANPSEEIRLEVVKNNGISIRHIDSLTARQPDSPTDEMKLEAVRKSGGSIEYIDKPTEEMQLEAVKQDGLAIKYITTPTEEMKLAAVKQDGLTLEHIMDPTEEMKLAAVRQNGLAVMFIQTPHPIS
;
A
#
# COMPACT_ATOMS: atom_id res chain seq x y z
N MET A 1 30.70 -5.01 -22.43
CA MET A 1 29.28 -4.86 -22.08
C MET A 1 28.63 -6.22 -22.28
N LYS A 2 27.83 -6.71 -21.33
CA LYS A 2 27.04 -7.93 -21.54
C LYS A 2 26.06 -7.65 -22.69
N ASP A 3 26.04 -8.52 -23.69
CA ASP A 3 25.09 -8.44 -24.79
C ASP A 3 23.77 -9.09 -24.33
N TYR A 4 22.82 -8.25 -23.93
CA TYR A 4 21.50 -8.69 -23.45
C TYR A 4 20.56 -9.06 -24.60
N SER A 5 20.96 -8.89 -25.87
CA SER A 5 20.08 -9.07 -27.04
C SER A 5 19.93 -10.51 -27.51
N SER A 6 20.73 -11.44 -26.98
CA SER A 6 20.75 -12.85 -27.38
C SER A 6 20.52 -13.83 -26.22
N MET A 7 20.05 -13.36 -25.07
CA MET A 7 19.87 -14.20 -23.87
C MET A 7 18.66 -15.13 -24.00
N SER A 8 18.83 -16.39 -23.60
CA SER A 8 17.73 -17.34 -23.43
C SER A 8 16.78 -16.89 -22.32
N GLU A 9 15.57 -17.45 -22.28
CA GLU A 9 14.62 -17.15 -21.20
C GLU A 9 15.18 -17.55 -19.82
N GLU A 10 15.91 -18.67 -19.73
CA GLU A 10 16.54 -19.12 -18.49
C GLU A 10 17.61 -18.13 -17.99
N GLU A 11 18.45 -17.62 -18.91
CA GLU A 11 19.45 -16.61 -18.58
C GLU A 11 18.80 -15.28 -18.17
N GLN A 12 17.68 -14.92 -18.80
CA GLN A 12 16.89 -13.75 -18.41
C GLN A 12 16.29 -13.92 -17.01
N ILE A 13 15.76 -15.10 -16.68
CA ILE A 13 15.24 -15.43 -15.35
C ILE A 13 16.35 -15.35 -14.31
N GLU A 14 17.53 -15.93 -14.57
CA GLU A 14 18.67 -15.86 -13.65
C GLU A 14 19.11 -14.41 -13.42
N LEU A 15 19.14 -13.60 -14.48
CA LEU A 15 19.48 -12.18 -14.40
C LEU A 15 18.53 -11.41 -13.47
N VAL A 16 17.22 -11.51 -13.71
CA VAL A 16 16.23 -10.80 -12.87
C VAL A 16 16.07 -11.41 -11.47
N THR A 17 16.50 -12.65 -11.28
CA THR A 17 16.57 -13.27 -9.95
C THR A 17 17.67 -12.66 -9.09
N ASN A 18 18.81 -12.34 -9.70
CA ASN A 18 19.94 -11.69 -9.02
C ASN A 18 19.68 -10.20 -8.77
N ASP A 19 19.15 -9.47 -9.76
CA ASP A 19 18.68 -8.09 -9.59
C ASP A 19 17.39 -7.87 -10.41
N PRO A 20 16.21 -7.75 -9.76
CA PRO A 20 14.94 -7.51 -10.45
C PRO A 20 14.93 -6.27 -11.35
N TYR A 21 15.80 -5.29 -11.08
CA TYR A 21 15.92 -4.07 -11.87
C TYR A 21 16.63 -4.27 -13.22
N ASP A 22 17.31 -5.40 -13.42
CA ASP A 22 17.95 -5.72 -14.70
C ASP A 22 16.94 -6.00 -15.82
N ILE A 23 15.65 -6.17 -15.50
CA ILE A 23 14.58 -6.28 -16.49
C ILE A 23 14.54 -5.10 -17.47
N LYS A 24 15.01 -3.90 -17.04
CA LYS A 24 15.13 -2.71 -17.89
C LYS A 24 16.09 -2.90 -19.08
N ASN A 25 17.01 -3.86 -18.98
CA ASN A 25 18.02 -4.17 -20.00
C ASN A 25 17.57 -5.28 -20.95
N ILE A 26 16.46 -5.98 -20.64
CA ILE A 26 15.95 -7.09 -21.44
C ILE A 26 15.01 -6.54 -22.51
N LYS A 27 15.29 -6.85 -23.77
CA LYS A 27 14.44 -6.44 -24.88
C LYS A 27 13.29 -7.44 -25.03
N ASN A 28 12.05 -6.97 -24.87
CA ASN A 28 10.84 -7.79 -24.97
C ASN A 28 10.84 -9.03 -24.05
N PRO A 29 10.99 -8.87 -22.72
CA PRO A 29 10.96 -9.99 -21.79
C PRO A 29 9.64 -10.76 -21.90
N SER A 30 9.70 -12.08 -21.72
CA SER A 30 8.50 -12.91 -21.61
C SER A 30 7.68 -12.57 -20.36
N GLU A 31 6.44 -13.05 -20.32
CA GLU A 31 5.58 -12.87 -19.15
C GLU A 31 6.20 -13.50 -17.89
N GLN A 32 6.83 -14.67 -18.05
CA GLN A 32 7.50 -15.37 -16.95
C GLN A 32 8.67 -14.55 -16.39
N VAL A 33 9.50 -13.95 -17.26
CA VAL A 33 10.62 -13.10 -16.83
C VAL A 33 10.11 -11.86 -16.07
N LYS A 34 9.04 -11.23 -16.57
CA LYS A 34 8.38 -10.11 -15.90
C LYS A 34 7.85 -10.51 -14.52
N LEU A 35 7.14 -11.64 -14.43
CA LEU A 35 6.61 -12.18 -13.18
C LEU A 35 7.71 -12.49 -12.17
N THR A 36 8.82 -13.11 -12.60
CA THR A 36 9.96 -13.38 -11.73
C THR A 36 10.52 -12.09 -11.12
N ALA A 37 10.71 -11.04 -11.93
CA ALA A 37 11.21 -9.75 -11.44
C ALA A 37 10.25 -9.14 -10.38
N VAL A 38 8.95 -9.06 -10.70
CA VAL A 38 7.97 -8.42 -9.80
C VAL A 38 7.68 -9.22 -8.53
N ARG A 39 7.88 -10.55 -8.58
CA ARG A 39 7.75 -11.44 -7.41
C ARG A 39 8.80 -11.16 -6.35
N ILE A 40 10.00 -10.78 -6.78
CA ILE A 40 11.11 -10.47 -5.87
C ILE A 40 10.98 -9.04 -5.34
N ASN A 41 10.62 -8.09 -6.22
CA ASN A 41 10.44 -6.69 -5.86
C ASN A 41 9.39 -6.07 -6.78
N GLY A 42 8.39 -5.35 -6.26
CA GLY A 42 7.37 -4.71 -7.09
C GLY A 42 7.84 -3.48 -7.88
N GLY A 43 8.93 -2.83 -7.45
CA GLY A 43 9.45 -1.58 -8.03
C GLY A 43 9.89 -1.62 -9.51
N PRO A 44 10.45 -2.72 -10.05
CA PRO A 44 10.78 -2.87 -11.46
C PRO A 44 9.58 -2.80 -12.40
N ILE A 45 8.32 -2.87 -11.92
CA ILE A 45 7.12 -2.73 -12.76
C ILE A 45 7.17 -1.46 -13.63
N LYS A 46 7.84 -0.40 -13.16
CA LYS A 46 8.05 0.85 -13.91
C LYS A 46 8.87 0.71 -15.21
N TYR A 47 9.58 -0.39 -15.38
CA TYR A 47 10.34 -0.72 -16.60
C TYR A 47 9.62 -1.74 -17.49
N ILE A 48 8.47 -2.27 -17.05
CA ILE A 48 7.67 -3.21 -17.82
C ILE A 48 6.67 -2.42 -18.65
N ALA A 49 6.82 -2.45 -19.97
CA ALA A 49 5.83 -1.87 -20.88
C ALA A 49 4.56 -2.73 -20.88
N ASN A 50 3.40 -2.08 -20.69
CA ASN A 50 2.07 -2.71 -20.68
C ASN A 50 2.02 -3.98 -19.82
N PRO A 51 2.26 -3.88 -18.49
CA PRO A 51 2.18 -5.04 -17.60
C PRO A 51 0.76 -5.62 -17.63
N SER A 52 0.64 -6.94 -17.68
CA SER A 52 -0.66 -7.60 -17.58
C SER A 52 -1.31 -7.34 -16.23
N GLU A 53 -2.61 -7.62 -16.15
CA GLU A 53 -3.32 -7.59 -14.87
C GLU A 53 -2.70 -8.54 -13.83
N GLU A 54 -2.23 -9.70 -14.26
CA GLU A 54 -1.54 -10.66 -13.38
C GLU A 54 -0.26 -10.06 -12.80
N ILE A 55 0.59 -9.43 -13.62
CA ILE A 55 1.82 -8.76 -13.15
C ILE A 55 1.48 -7.65 -12.15
N ARG A 56 0.48 -6.82 -12.45
CA ARG A 56 0.04 -5.74 -11.54
C ARG A 56 -0.49 -6.30 -10.23
N LEU A 57 -1.30 -7.35 -10.27
CA LEU A 57 -1.87 -7.96 -9.07
C LEU A 57 -0.77 -8.61 -8.21
N GLU A 58 0.22 -9.25 -8.82
CA GLU A 58 1.35 -9.86 -8.11
C GLU A 58 2.17 -8.82 -7.34
N VAL A 59 2.36 -7.64 -7.93
CA VAL A 59 3.05 -6.50 -7.29
C VAL A 59 2.33 -6.06 -6.01
N VAL A 60 0.99 -6.01 -6.03
CA VAL A 60 0.17 -5.66 -4.86
C VAL A 60 0.20 -6.76 -3.81
N LYS A 61 0.05 -8.02 -4.23
CA LYS A 61 0.00 -9.18 -3.32
C LYS A 61 1.25 -9.32 -2.45
N ASN A 62 2.41 -8.96 -2.99
CA ASN A 62 3.68 -9.01 -2.26
C ASN A 62 3.88 -7.84 -1.30
N ASN A 63 3.42 -6.64 -1.67
CA ASN A 63 3.50 -5.46 -0.82
C ASN A 63 2.41 -4.45 -1.21
N GLY A 64 1.42 -4.24 -0.33
CA GLY A 64 0.30 -3.34 -0.58
C GLY A 64 0.73 -1.90 -0.91
N ILE A 65 1.83 -1.40 -0.34
CA ILE A 65 2.37 -0.06 -0.66
C ILE A 65 2.81 0.05 -2.12
N SER A 66 3.10 -1.08 -2.79
CA SER A 66 3.46 -1.09 -4.21
C SER A 66 2.32 -0.68 -5.13
N ILE A 67 1.08 -0.55 -4.64
CA ILE A 67 -0.01 0.03 -5.44
C ILE A 67 0.33 1.43 -5.96
N ARG A 68 1.16 2.19 -5.24
CA ARG A 68 1.70 3.48 -5.70
C ARG A 68 2.48 3.36 -7.01
N HIS A 69 3.09 2.21 -7.29
CA HIS A 69 3.82 1.92 -8.52
C HIS A 69 2.91 1.49 -9.66
N ILE A 70 1.64 1.20 -9.38
CA ILE A 70 0.61 0.94 -10.38
C ILE A 70 -0.12 2.24 -10.69
N ASP A 71 -0.48 3.00 -9.66
CA ASP A 71 -1.12 4.31 -9.79
C ASP A 71 -0.20 5.37 -10.43
N SER A 72 1.10 5.33 -10.13
CA SER A 72 2.09 6.18 -10.80
C SER A 72 2.40 5.79 -12.26
N LEU A 73 1.79 4.73 -12.80
CA LEU A 73 1.88 4.39 -14.23
C LEU A 73 0.91 5.26 -15.06
N THR A 74 1.18 6.57 -14.99
CA THR A 74 1.21 7.55 -16.08
C THR A 74 -0.04 8.37 -16.42
N ALA A 75 0.23 9.64 -16.73
CA ALA A 75 -0.54 10.49 -17.64
C ALA A 75 -0.62 9.97 -19.10
N ARG A 76 -0.33 8.67 -19.35
CA ARG A 76 -0.24 8.04 -20.68
C ARG A 76 -0.77 6.60 -20.74
N GLN A 77 -1.30 6.04 -19.67
CA GLN A 77 -1.90 4.71 -19.66
C GLN A 77 -3.28 4.78 -19.02
N PRO A 78 -4.28 4.09 -19.59
CA PRO A 78 -5.67 4.16 -19.15
C PRO A 78 -5.99 3.38 -17.87
N ASP A 79 -5.02 2.77 -17.20
CA ASP A 79 -5.32 1.72 -16.23
C ASP A 79 -4.94 2.13 -14.79
N SER A 80 -5.82 2.90 -14.17
CA SER A 80 -5.89 2.99 -12.71
C SER A 80 -6.01 1.58 -12.10
N PRO A 81 -5.48 1.33 -10.89
CA PRO A 81 -5.68 0.05 -10.21
C PRO A 81 -7.17 -0.28 -10.09
N THR A 82 -7.54 -1.55 -10.31
CA THR A 82 -8.92 -2.01 -10.12
C THR A 82 -9.31 -1.94 -8.64
N ASP A 83 -10.61 -1.93 -8.35
CA ASP A 83 -11.07 -1.94 -6.95
C ASP A 83 -10.63 -3.22 -6.21
N GLU A 84 -10.51 -4.35 -6.92
CA GLU A 84 -9.92 -5.57 -6.37
C GLU A 84 -8.45 -5.37 -5.98
N MET A 85 -7.64 -4.74 -6.84
CA MET A 85 -6.24 -4.43 -6.52
C MET A 85 -6.14 -3.45 -5.35
N LYS A 86 -6.97 -2.42 -5.31
CA LYS A 86 -7.03 -1.45 -4.20
C LYS A 86 -7.36 -2.14 -2.89
N LEU A 87 -8.37 -2.99 -2.87
CA LEU A 87 -8.79 -3.71 -1.67
C LEU A 87 -7.73 -4.72 -1.21
N GLU A 88 -7.09 -5.44 -2.15
CA GLU A 88 -5.97 -6.33 -1.83
C GLU A 88 -4.78 -5.55 -1.25
N ALA A 89 -4.47 -4.36 -1.80
CA ALA A 89 -3.42 -3.50 -1.27
C ALA A 89 -3.69 -3.13 0.18
N VAL A 90 -4.92 -2.71 0.48
CA VAL A 90 -5.37 -2.34 1.83
C VAL A 90 -5.26 -3.52 2.79
N ARG A 91 -5.70 -4.71 2.38
CA ARG A 91 -5.60 -5.94 3.18
C ARG A 91 -4.16 -6.34 3.48
N LYS A 92 -3.23 -6.08 2.55
CA LYS A 92 -1.80 -6.33 2.76
C LYS A 92 -1.12 -5.28 3.61
N SER A 93 -1.53 -4.02 3.49
CA SER A 93 -0.99 -2.90 4.26
C SER A 93 -2.02 -1.78 4.34
N GLY A 94 -2.50 -1.47 5.54
CA GLY A 94 -3.51 -0.44 5.78
C GLY A 94 -3.02 0.94 5.36
N GLY A 95 -1.72 1.21 5.54
CA GLY A 95 -1.07 2.43 5.03
C GLY A 95 -1.10 2.59 3.51
N SER A 96 -1.43 1.54 2.73
CA SER A 96 -1.60 1.68 1.27
C SER A 96 -2.77 2.58 0.88
N ILE A 97 -3.72 2.82 1.81
CA ILE A 97 -4.85 3.75 1.62
C ILE A 97 -4.38 5.17 1.26
N GLU A 98 -3.17 5.55 1.68
CA GLU A 98 -2.52 6.83 1.31
C GLU A 98 -2.37 7.01 -0.22
N TYR A 99 -2.24 5.89 -0.96
CA TYR A 99 -1.98 5.88 -2.40
C TYR A 99 -3.21 5.54 -3.24
N ILE A 100 -4.39 5.50 -2.64
CA ILE A 100 -5.65 5.22 -3.34
C ILE A 100 -6.41 6.53 -3.49
N ASP A 101 -6.63 7.00 -4.73
CA ASP A 101 -7.51 8.14 -4.97
C ASP A 101 -8.96 7.76 -4.64
N LYS A 102 -9.61 8.59 -3.80
CA LYS A 102 -11.01 8.46 -3.37
C LYS A 102 -11.36 7.04 -2.91
N PRO A 103 -10.73 6.52 -1.84
CA PRO A 103 -11.01 5.17 -1.35
C PRO A 103 -12.46 5.06 -0.86
N THR A 104 -13.09 3.91 -1.11
CA THR A 104 -14.44 3.65 -0.60
C THR A 104 -14.44 3.55 0.93
N GLU A 105 -15.60 3.73 1.56
CA GLU A 105 -15.73 3.57 3.01
C GLU A 105 -15.32 2.15 3.47
N GLU A 106 -15.60 1.13 2.65
CA GLU A 106 -15.13 -0.24 2.89
C GLU A 106 -13.60 -0.32 2.92
N MET A 107 -12.91 0.27 1.94
CA MET A 107 -11.45 0.30 1.90
C MET A 107 -10.87 1.07 3.09
N GLN A 108 -11.49 2.19 3.48
CA GLN A 108 -11.07 2.99 4.63
C GLN A 108 -11.20 2.18 5.94
N LEU A 109 -12.32 1.48 6.13
CA LEU A 109 -12.55 0.67 7.33
C LEU A 109 -11.62 -0.53 7.37
N GLU A 110 -11.41 -1.20 6.24
CA GLU A 110 -10.46 -2.31 6.12
C GLU A 110 -9.03 -1.85 6.42
N ALA A 111 -8.64 -0.66 5.96
CA ALA A 111 -7.32 -0.08 6.23
C ALA A 111 -7.10 0.12 7.73
N VAL A 112 -8.08 0.69 8.43
CA VAL A 112 -8.00 0.91 9.88
C VAL A 112 -8.01 -0.40 10.68
N LYS A 113 -8.77 -1.41 10.22
CA LYS A 113 -8.76 -2.74 10.84
C LYS A 113 -7.43 -3.46 10.65
N GLN A 114 -6.75 -3.21 9.53
CA GLN A 114 -5.44 -3.76 9.22
C GLN A 114 -4.33 -3.03 10.00
N ASP A 115 -4.35 -1.70 10.01
CA ASP A 115 -3.40 -0.83 10.73
C ASP A 115 -4.14 0.43 11.21
N GLY A 116 -4.25 0.60 12.52
CA GLY A 116 -4.96 1.68 13.18
C GLY A 116 -4.35 3.04 12.86
N LEU A 117 -3.04 3.11 12.56
CA LEU A 117 -2.38 4.33 12.12
C LEU A 117 -2.84 4.78 10.73
N ALA A 118 -3.49 3.91 9.95
CA ALA A 118 -4.06 4.28 8.66
C ALA A 118 -5.14 5.37 8.79
N ILE A 119 -5.73 5.55 9.98
CA ILE A 119 -6.72 6.61 10.24
C ILE A 119 -6.20 8.02 9.92
N LYS A 120 -4.88 8.25 10.02
CA LYS A 120 -4.26 9.55 9.69
C LYS A 120 -4.38 9.92 8.20
N TYR A 121 -4.65 8.94 7.34
CA TYR A 121 -4.83 9.13 5.90
C TYR A 121 -6.31 9.27 5.49
N ILE A 122 -7.24 9.17 6.45
CA ILE A 122 -8.67 9.29 6.20
C ILE A 122 -9.12 10.71 6.58
N THR A 123 -9.66 11.46 5.62
CA THR A 123 -10.04 12.86 5.84
C THR A 123 -11.21 13.03 6.82
N THR A 124 -12.20 12.13 6.74
CA THR A 124 -13.41 12.18 7.57
C THR A 124 -13.74 10.78 8.10
N PRO A 125 -12.97 10.26 9.08
CA PRO A 125 -13.18 8.92 9.59
C PRO A 125 -14.49 8.84 10.37
N THR A 126 -15.23 7.75 10.19
CA THR A 126 -16.46 7.49 10.95
C THR A 126 -16.14 7.20 12.42
N GLU A 127 -17.13 7.32 13.31
CA GLU A 127 -16.96 6.94 14.71
C GLU A 127 -16.56 5.47 14.87
N GLU A 128 -17.04 4.59 13.97
CA GLU A 128 -16.61 3.19 13.92
C GLU A 128 -15.12 3.07 13.62
N MET A 129 -14.62 3.78 12.59
CA MET A 129 -13.19 3.78 12.24
C MET A 129 -12.34 4.34 13.38
N LYS A 130 -12.72 5.47 13.95
CA LYS A 130 -12.04 6.07 15.12
C LYS A 130 -11.95 5.08 16.28
N LEU A 131 -13.05 4.41 16.61
CA LEU A 131 -13.08 3.44 17.70
C LEU A 131 -12.27 2.18 17.38
N ALA A 132 -12.26 1.73 16.12
CA ALA A 132 -11.45 0.61 15.66
C ALA A 132 -9.95 0.93 15.77
N ALA A 133 -9.53 2.13 15.34
CA ALA A 133 -8.16 2.59 15.42
C ALA A 133 -7.63 2.58 16.87
N VAL A 134 -8.35 3.21 17.81
CA VAL A 134 -7.90 3.30 19.22
C VAL A 134 -7.89 1.95 19.93
N LYS A 135 -8.77 1.02 19.54
CA LYS A 135 -8.78 -0.34 20.07
C LYS A 135 -7.59 -1.15 19.56
N GLN A 136 -7.10 -0.86 18.36
CA GLN A 136 -5.95 -1.53 17.77
C GLN A 136 -4.63 -0.93 18.28
N ASP A 137 -4.49 0.40 18.25
CA ASP A 137 -3.36 1.17 18.78
C ASP A 137 -3.87 2.43 19.51
N GLY A 138 -3.72 2.47 20.83
CA GLY A 138 -4.19 3.57 21.66
C GLY A 138 -3.49 4.90 21.37
N LEU A 139 -2.29 4.88 20.78
CA LEU A 139 -1.60 6.10 20.37
C LEU A 139 -2.27 6.79 19.18
N THR A 140 -3.08 6.08 18.40
CA THR A 140 -3.86 6.67 17.28
C THR A 140 -4.84 7.74 17.75
N LEU A 141 -5.11 7.83 19.05
CA LEU A 141 -5.88 8.93 19.65
C LEU A 141 -5.31 10.31 19.28
N GLU A 142 -4.00 10.42 19.04
CA GLU A 142 -3.36 11.66 18.59
C GLU A 142 -3.86 12.16 17.21
N HIS A 143 -4.45 11.27 16.41
CA HIS A 143 -4.97 11.55 15.07
C HIS A 143 -6.49 11.72 15.05
N ILE A 144 -7.17 11.66 16.20
CA ILE A 144 -8.63 11.74 16.29
C ILE A 144 -9.02 13.11 16.83
N MET A 145 -9.69 13.90 16.00
CA MET A 145 -10.34 15.13 16.43
C MET A 145 -11.59 14.82 17.26
N ASP A 146 -11.75 15.56 18.36
CA ASP A 146 -12.87 15.47 19.31
C ASP A 146 -13.22 14.02 19.75
N PRO A 147 -12.28 13.27 20.36
CA PRO A 147 -12.53 11.90 20.75
C PRO A 147 -13.57 11.82 21.87
N THR A 148 -14.46 10.82 21.80
CA THR A 148 -15.44 10.55 22.86
C THR A 148 -14.77 10.03 24.13
N GLU A 149 -15.44 10.13 25.28
CA GLU A 149 -14.93 9.53 26.53
C GLU A 149 -14.71 8.01 26.40
N GLU A 150 -15.52 7.33 25.59
CA GLU A 150 -15.29 5.92 25.27
C GLU A 150 -13.96 5.71 24.54
N MET A 151 -13.65 6.52 23.53
CA MET A 151 -12.40 6.43 22.77
C MET A 151 -11.19 6.75 23.64
N LYS A 152 -11.26 7.81 24.46
CA LYS A 152 -10.20 8.17 25.41
C LYS A 152 -9.90 7.04 26.38
N LEU A 153 -10.95 6.43 26.95
CA LEU A 153 -10.82 5.31 27.88
C LEU A 153 -10.28 4.05 27.19
N ALA A 154 -10.75 3.76 25.97
CA ALA A 154 -10.26 2.64 25.17
C ALA A 154 -8.76 2.80 24.86
N ALA A 155 -8.35 4.01 24.44
CA ALA A 155 -6.96 4.34 24.12
C ALA A 155 -6.03 4.15 25.33
N VAL A 156 -6.37 4.72 26.50
CA VAL A 156 -5.55 4.59 27.72
C VAL A 156 -5.49 3.14 28.22
N ARG A 157 -6.58 2.38 28.06
CA ARG A 157 -6.59 0.95 28.40
C ARG A 157 -5.70 0.12 27.47
N GLN A 158 -5.65 0.49 26.19
CA GLN A 158 -4.80 -0.18 25.21
C GLN A 158 -3.33 0.20 25.44
N ASN A 159 -3.03 1.50 25.59
CA ASN A 159 -1.70 2.03 25.85
C ASN A 159 -1.79 3.23 26.81
N GLY A 160 -1.24 3.05 28.02
CA GLY A 160 -1.28 4.08 29.06
C GLY A 160 -0.62 5.40 28.68
N LEU A 161 0.30 5.41 27.70
CA LEU A 161 0.91 6.63 27.18
C LEU A 161 -0.10 7.51 26.44
N ALA A 162 -1.20 6.95 25.93
CA ALA A 162 -2.25 7.71 25.24
C ALA A 162 -2.89 8.81 26.12
N VAL A 163 -2.69 8.76 27.45
CA VAL A 163 -3.11 9.82 28.37
C VAL A 163 -2.56 11.19 27.98
N MET A 164 -1.38 11.24 27.34
CA MET A 164 -0.78 12.49 26.89
C MET A 164 -1.64 13.23 25.86
N PHE A 165 -2.37 12.49 25.01
CA PHE A 165 -3.23 13.06 23.95
C PHE A 165 -4.63 13.45 24.45
N ILE A 166 -4.99 13.06 25.67
CA ILE A 166 -6.22 13.53 26.34
C ILE A 166 -6.01 14.91 26.96
N GLN A 167 -4.82 15.12 27.52
CA GLN A 167 -4.50 16.31 28.31
C GLN A 167 -4.08 17.51 27.45
N THR A 168 -3.68 17.27 26.20
CA THR A 168 -3.38 18.33 25.23
C THR A 168 -4.61 18.59 24.36
N PRO A 169 -5.36 19.69 24.58
CA PRO A 169 -6.43 20.06 23.66
C PRO A 169 -5.84 20.30 22.26
N HIS A 170 -6.53 19.82 21.23
CA HIS A 170 -6.14 20.07 19.85
C HIS A 170 -6.22 21.60 19.60
N PRO A 171 -5.16 22.24 19.08
CA PRO A 171 -5.24 23.65 18.72
C PRO A 171 -6.32 23.82 17.65
N ILE A 172 -7.25 24.74 17.89
CA ILE A 172 -8.26 25.15 16.92
C ILE A 172 -7.51 25.80 15.74
N SER A 173 -7.48 25.15 14.57
CA SER A 173 -7.00 25.73 13.31
C SER A 173 -8.06 26.58 12.64
#